data_AF-A0A1Z4NNY9-F1
#
_entry.id   AF-A0A1Z4NNY9-F1
#
_cell.length_a   1.000
_cell.length_b   1.000
_cell.length_c   1.000
_cell.angle_alpha   90.00
_cell.angle_beta   90.00
_cell.angle_gamma   90.00
#
_symmetry.space_group_name_H-M   'P 1'
#
loop_
_entity.id
_entity.type
_entity.pdbx_description
1 polymer ?
#
loop_
_entity_poly.entity_id
_entity_poly.type
_entity_poly.pdbx_seq_one_letter_code
_entity_poly.pdbx_strand_id
1 'polypeptide(L)'
;MRLENITSPLTEAQVKADRELVTQIQANLRGLGLYPGGKFIDGDFGSRSRSAVKQFCDFLGLPFPVYDRIFAQNLLNCKCLPEVLSNSNNEQVYQKLLAIGRATRLSSNEDAAFLHRGIQNSKYLAEINQYPQCLAVKHEISFLPSNYVAYPNVGVIPHIDTQSLGFLDNQITEACVCLGKLVNGQMQTRWLGKNARSKRQFWSVTKIIPLVNTVCEANRKFPDIDIETCYITNSNYLFIDLALDVVTYRHKIASSNGVAAMLKMFQTPYNLENWLKKITGNQNLEFRSGYGESPFLTQPKLIDRNTGRVLLTAAGTSLEVDKNYVSAYDLTRLMSMLAWHLHLHQNARLPGGQWHSLSNLVQVLGHDRARYIEVAIETLGLEKAVTSPVIISKLGNGYSQTRNQNEITYVGYVQFLDTRSPTHNPGDQWRSLAITLRGVTNPGSWVELDARMAASVTEIIRRVVTENIV
;
A
#
# COMPACT_ATOMS: atom_id res chain seq x y z
N MET A 1 20.26 28.55 -0.54
CA MET A 1 21.50 27.93 -1.09
C MET A 1 21.22 26.45 -1.29
N ARG A 2 21.75 25.84 -2.35
CA ARG A 2 21.61 24.39 -2.56
C ARG A 2 22.76 23.60 -1.94
N LEU A 3 22.48 22.40 -1.45
CA LEU A 3 23.50 21.48 -0.91
C LEU A 3 24.66 21.28 -1.88
N GLU A 4 24.36 21.12 -3.17
CA GLU A 4 25.35 20.93 -4.26
C GLU A 4 26.31 22.13 -4.45
N ASN A 5 25.94 23.31 -3.93
CA ASN A 5 26.70 24.55 -4.09
C ASN A 5 27.58 24.87 -2.88
N ILE A 6 27.65 24.00 -1.86
CA ILE A 6 28.53 24.21 -0.72
C ILE A 6 29.98 23.94 -1.14
N THR A 7 30.75 25.01 -1.36
CA THR A 7 32.17 24.96 -1.72
C THR A 7 33.10 25.29 -0.56
N SER A 8 32.60 26.00 0.46
CA SER A 8 33.36 26.43 1.64
C SER A 8 32.61 26.04 2.92
N PRO A 9 33.30 25.81 4.05
CA PRO A 9 32.64 25.48 5.32
C PRO A 9 31.63 26.55 5.75
N LEU A 10 30.43 26.12 6.13
CA LEU A 10 29.39 26.96 6.72
C LEU A 10 29.37 26.78 8.23
N THR A 11 29.13 27.88 8.95
CA THR A 11 28.80 27.84 10.38
C THR A 11 27.36 27.35 10.57
N GLU A 12 27.06 26.80 11.75
CA GLU A 12 25.68 26.38 12.08
C GLU A 12 24.69 27.55 11.98
N ALA A 13 25.12 28.78 12.28
CA ALA A 13 24.29 29.98 12.15
C ALA A 13 23.95 30.30 10.68
N GLN A 14 24.90 30.12 9.76
CA GLN A 14 24.65 30.28 8.33
C GLN A 14 23.69 29.20 7.79
N VAL A 15 23.85 27.95 8.24
CA VAL A 15 22.91 26.87 7.88
C VAL A 15 21.51 27.18 8.41
N LYS A 16 21.39 27.56 9.69
CA LYS A 16 20.12 27.95 10.34
C LYS A 16 19.39 29.08 9.63
N ALA A 17 20.13 30.06 9.10
CA ALA A 17 19.55 31.20 8.42
C ALA A 17 19.00 30.87 7.02
N ASP A 18 19.44 29.77 6.40
CA ASP A 18 19.05 29.38 5.05
C ASP A 18 17.98 28.28 5.07
N ARG A 19 16.72 28.71 5.08
CA ARG A 19 15.55 27.80 5.13
C ARG A 19 15.56 26.74 4.01
N GLU A 20 15.94 27.14 2.80
CA GLU A 20 15.97 26.24 1.64
C GLU A 20 17.03 25.14 1.83
N LEU A 21 18.21 25.51 2.34
CA LEU A 21 19.27 24.57 2.67
C LEU A 21 18.84 23.61 3.78
N VAL A 22 18.20 24.10 4.84
CA VAL A 22 17.70 23.26 5.93
C VAL A 22 16.66 22.26 5.43
N THR A 23 15.72 22.71 4.59
CA THR A 23 14.72 21.83 3.95
C THR A 23 15.40 20.72 3.15
N GLN A 24 16.46 21.03 2.39
CA GLN A 24 17.23 20.02 1.66
C GLN A 24 17.96 19.04 2.59
N ILE A 25 18.55 19.53 3.69
CA ILE A 25 19.20 18.68 4.69
C ILE A 25 18.19 17.72 5.31
N GLN A 26 17.05 18.24 5.79
CA GLN A 26 15.95 17.45 6.38
C GLN A 26 15.43 16.40 5.40
N ALA A 27 15.21 16.76 4.13
CA ALA A 27 14.73 15.84 3.10
C ALA A 27 15.74 14.71 2.83
N ASN A 28 17.03 15.01 2.78
CA ASN A 28 18.06 13.99 2.57
C ASN A 28 18.22 13.08 3.79
N LEU A 29 18.18 13.63 5.01
CA LEU A 29 18.23 12.85 6.26
C LEU A 29 16.98 11.97 6.44
N ARG A 30 15.81 12.44 6.02
CA ARG A 30 14.60 11.62 5.92
C ARG A 30 14.82 10.45 4.98
N GLY A 31 15.47 10.70 3.84
CA GLY A 31 15.81 9.66 2.87
C GLY A 31 16.69 8.54 3.43
N LEU A 32 17.43 8.84 4.50
CA LEU A 32 18.31 7.94 5.24
C LEU A 32 17.68 7.41 6.54
N GLY A 33 16.41 7.70 6.82
CA GLY A 33 15.68 7.22 8.01
C GLY A 33 16.02 7.96 9.31
N LEU A 34 16.84 9.02 9.25
CA LEU A 34 17.30 9.79 10.40
C LEU A 34 16.37 10.95 10.76
N TYR A 35 15.41 11.29 9.89
CA TYR A 35 14.49 12.41 10.10
C TYR A 35 13.06 12.04 9.66
N PRO A 36 12.00 12.46 10.39
CA PRO A 36 10.62 12.16 10.00
C PRO A 36 10.17 13.01 8.80
N GLY A 37 9.32 12.44 7.96
CA GLY A 37 8.75 13.06 6.77
C GLY A 37 7.44 13.80 7.01
N GLY A 38 6.75 14.13 5.92
CA GLY A 38 5.53 14.93 5.96
C GLY A 38 5.80 16.35 6.47
N LYS A 39 4.96 16.83 7.40
CA LYS A 39 5.01 18.21 7.91
C LYS A 39 6.25 18.59 8.72
N PHE A 40 7.14 17.64 9.02
CA PHE A 40 8.36 17.89 9.80
C PHE A 40 9.52 18.41 8.95
N ILE A 41 9.42 18.34 7.63
CA ILE A 41 10.30 19.07 6.73
C ILE A 41 9.76 20.50 6.63
N ASP A 42 10.21 21.36 7.54
CA ASP A 42 9.71 22.72 7.75
C ASP A 42 10.74 23.80 7.37
N GLY A 43 12.01 23.41 7.21
CA GLY A 43 13.13 24.31 7.02
C GLY A 43 13.62 24.97 8.31
N ASP A 44 13.18 24.51 9.48
CA ASP A 44 13.66 24.96 10.78
C ASP A 44 14.79 24.05 11.31
N PHE A 45 15.94 24.64 11.60
CA PHE A 45 17.08 23.91 12.13
C PHE A 45 17.04 23.90 13.67
N GLY A 46 16.06 23.16 14.20
CA GLY A 46 15.89 22.92 15.63
C GLY A 46 16.70 21.74 16.18
N SER A 47 16.40 21.34 17.42
CA SER A 47 17.06 20.23 18.12
C SER A 47 16.97 18.90 17.36
N ARG A 48 15.85 18.66 16.66
CA ARG A 48 15.64 17.46 15.85
C ARG A 48 16.55 17.43 14.63
N SER A 49 16.60 18.52 13.85
CA SER A 49 17.48 18.67 12.68
C SER A 49 18.94 18.49 13.11
N ARG A 50 19.33 19.15 14.21
CA ARG A 50 20.67 19.01 14.78
C ARG A 50 21.01 17.59 15.22
N SER A 51 20.08 16.89 15.87
CA SER A 51 20.29 15.50 16.30
C SER A 51 20.42 14.55 15.11
N ALA A 52 19.61 14.72 14.06
CA ALA A 52 19.68 13.90 12.85
C ALA A 52 20.98 14.12 12.07
N VAL A 53 21.45 15.38 11.96
CA VAL A 53 22.77 15.69 11.39
C VAL A 53 23.88 15.04 12.21
N LYS A 54 23.83 15.15 13.54
CA LYS A 54 24.84 14.52 14.40
C LYS A 54 24.89 13.01 14.17
N GLN A 55 23.74 12.33 14.17
CA GLN A 55 23.67 10.88 13.90
C GLN A 55 24.25 10.53 12.54
N PHE A 56 23.94 11.30 11.50
CA PHE A 56 24.49 11.12 10.16
C PHE A 56 26.02 11.25 10.15
N CYS A 57 26.55 12.29 10.79
CA CYS A 57 28.00 12.49 10.92
C CYS A 57 28.65 11.34 11.72
N ASP A 58 28.05 10.91 12.82
CA ASP A 58 28.53 9.80 13.64
C ASP A 58 28.61 8.49 12.81
N PHE A 59 27.59 8.18 11.99
CA PHE A 59 27.58 6.99 11.14
C PHE A 59 28.66 6.99 10.05
N LEU A 60 29.01 8.16 9.52
CA LEU A 60 30.01 8.30 8.46
C LEU A 60 31.40 8.71 8.96
N GLY A 61 31.59 8.86 10.28
CA GLY A 61 32.84 9.33 10.86
C GLY A 61 33.20 10.77 10.47
N LEU A 62 32.20 11.62 10.20
CA LEU A 62 32.40 13.02 9.82
C LEU A 62 32.46 13.93 11.06
N PRO A 63 33.23 15.03 11.03
CA PRO A 63 33.25 15.99 12.12
C PRO A 63 31.91 16.73 12.25
N PHE A 64 31.47 16.97 13.49
CA PHE A 64 30.25 17.70 13.80
C PHE A 64 30.54 18.82 14.83
N PRO A 65 30.06 20.07 14.65
CA PRO A 65 29.13 20.55 13.61
C PRO A 65 29.85 21.22 12.43
N VAL A 66 30.43 20.44 11.51
CA VAL A 66 31.07 20.97 10.28
C VAL A 66 30.15 20.74 9.08
N TYR A 67 29.80 21.83 8.39
CA TYR A 67 28.92 21.82 7.21
C TYR A 67 29.70 22.28 5.97
N ASP A 68 30.53 21.40 5.44
CA ASP A 68 31.39 21.68 4.28
C ASP A 68 30.99 20.86 3.05
N ARG A 69 31.84 20.92 2.01
CA ARG A 69 31.65 20.16 0.78
C ARG A 69 31.60 18.65 1.03
N ILE A 70 32.38 18.14 1.99
CA ILE A 70 32.44 16.70 2.30
C ILE A 70 31.13 16.26 2.94
N PHE A 71 30.61 17.02 3.91
CA PHE A 71 29.28 16.79 4.49
C PHE A 71 28.20 16.77 3.41
N ALA A 72 28.17 17.80 2.55
CA ALA A 72 27.15 17.92 1.52
C ALA A 72 27.19 16.77 0.50
N GLN A 73 28.38 16.42 0.01
CA GLN A 73 28.55 15.31 -0.95
C GLN A 73 28.16 13.97 -0.34
N ASN A 74 28.55 13.69 0.91
CA ASN A 74 28.14 12.47 1.59
C ASN A 74 26.62 12.44 1.79
N LEU A 75 26.01 13.55 2.19
CA LEU A 75 24.57 13.61 2.41
C LEU A 75 23.78 13.39 1.12
N LEU A 76 24.28 13.90 -0.02
CA LEU A 76 23.67 13.70 -1.34
C LEU A 76 23.84 12.25 -1.83
N ASN A 77 25.06 11.71 -1.74
CA ASN A 77 25.44 10.44 -2.38
C ASN A 77 25.14 9.19 -1.55
N CYS A 78 25.02 9.32 -0.23
CA CYS A 78 24.68 8.19 0.63
C CYS A 78 23.28 7.66 0.26
N LYS A 79 23.20 6.39 -0.17
CA LYS A 79 21.94 5.74 -0.57
C LYS A 79 21.18 5.14 0.61
N CYS A 80 21.90 4.64 1.61
CA CYS A 80 21.32 4.03 2.80
C CYS A 80 22.38 3.95 3.91
N LEU A 81 21.91 3.85 5.16
CA LEU A 81 22.74 3.59 6.33
C LEU A 81 22.42 2.17 6.83
N PRO A 82 23.33 1.19 6.67
CA PRO A 82 23.09 -0.19 7.12
C PRO A 82 22.62 -0.31 8.57
N GLU A 83 23.12 0.57 9.44
CA GLU A 83 22.82 0.62 10.86
C GLU A 83 21.34 0.94 11.14
N VAL A 84 20.69 1.74 10.28
CA VAL A 84 19.26 2.04 10.39
C VAL A 84 18.44 0.77 10.16
N LEU A 85 18.88 -0.08 9.24
CA LEU A 85 18.22 -1.34 8.89
C LEU A 85 18.52 -2.46 9.90
N SER A 86 19.72 -2.51 10.47
CA SER A 86 20.15 -3.55 11.41
C SER A 86 19.69 -3.28 12.84
N ASN A 87 19.64 -2.02 13.28
CA ASN A 87 19.32 -1.65 14.67
C ASN A 87 17.82 -1.40 14.90
N SER A 88 16.96 -1.73 13.92
CA SER A 88 15.51 -1.57 14.03
C SER A 88 14.90 -2.60 14.98
N ASN A 89 14.95 -2.34 16.30
CA ASN A 89 14.10 -3.03 17.26
C ASN A 89 12.64 -2.63 17.02
N ASN A 90 11.74 -3.60 16.81
CA ASN A 90 10.32 -3.37 16.54
C ASN A 90 9.66 -2.42 17.57
N GLU A 91 10.02 -2.54 18.85
CA GLU A 91 9.48 -1.65 19.88
C GLU A 91 10.03 -0.23 19.76
N GLN A 92 11.31 -0.05 19.42
CA GLN A 92 11.87 1.30 19.18
C GLN A 92 11.25 1.94 17.94
N VAL A 93 11.03 1.17 16.88
CA VAL A 93 10.33 1.62 15.66
C VAL A 93 8.91 2.05 16.02
N TYR A 94 8.19 1.24 16.79
CA TYR A 94 6.86 1.60 17.28
C TYR A 94 6.87 2.90 18.10
N GLN A 95 7.75 3.04 19.09
CA GLN A 95 7.81 4.25 19.92
C GLN A 95 8.15 5.50 19.10
N LYS A 96 9.04 5.38 18.11
CA LYS A 96 9.34 6.46 17.14
C LYS A 96 8.10 6.85 16.36
N LEU A 97 7.38 5.87 15.79
CA LEU A 97 6.17 6.11 15.01
C LEU A 97 5.01 6.62 15.87
N LEU A 98 4.89 6.18 17.12
CA LEU A 98 3.91 6.69 18.08
C LEU A 98 4.17 8.15 18.42
N ALA A 99 5.42 8.54 18.66
CA ALA A 99 5.79 9.93 18.91
C ALA A 99 5.48 10.81 17.68
N ILE A 100 5.75 10.31 16.48
CA ILE A 100 5.39 10.96 15.21
C ILE A 100 3.86 11.10 15.10
N GLY A 101 3.10 10.03 15.34
CA GLY A 101 1.64 10.03 15.28
C GLY A 101 1.04 11.04 16.26
N ARG A 102 1.50 11.06 17.52
CA ARG A 102 1.05 12.03 18.54
C ARG A 102 1.36 13.48 18.18
N ALA A 103 2.51 13.73 17.57
CA ALA A 103 2.89 15.06 17.09
C ALA A 103 2.18 15.44 15.77
N THR A 104 1.57 14.47 15.08
CA THR A 104 0.95 14.65 13.76
C THR A 104 -0.56 14.59 13.84
N ARG A 105 -1.17 15.74 14.11
CA ARG A 105 -2.59 15.96 13.76
C ARG A 105 -2.68 16.50 12.34
N LEU A 106 -3.49 15.84 11.52
CA LEU A 106 -3.83 16.28 10.15
C LEU A 106 -5.06 17.20 10.16
N SER A 107 -5.99 16.95 11.09
CA SER A 107 -7.14 17.81 11.41
C SER A 107 -7.59 17.55 12.86
N SER A 108 -8.59 18.30 13.36
CA SER A 108 -9.13 18.12 14.72
C SER A 108 -9.74 16.74 14.98
N ASN A 109 -10.07 16.00 13.91
CA ASN A 109 -10.83 14.75 13.97
C ASN A 109 -10.05 13.53 13.43
N GLU A 110 -8.77 13.70 13.08
CA GLU A 110 -7.95 12.63 12.50
C GLU A 110 -6.81 12.22 13.46
N ASP A 111 -7.11 11.22 14.30
CA ASP A 111 -6.16 10.64 15.26
C ASP A 111 -5.25 9.56 14.64
N ALA A 112 -5.44 9.21 13.36
CA ALA A 112 -4.64 8.21 12.65
C ALA A 112 -3.80 8.86 11.55
N ALA A 113 -2.65 9.41 11.94
CA ALA A 113 -1.76 10.21 11.11
C ALA A 113 -1.23 9.46 9.86
N PHE A 114 -0.96 8.16 9.97
CA PHE A 114 -0.39 7.37 8.88
C PHE A 114 -1.48 6.83 7.95
N LEU A 115 -2.60 6.37 8.52
CA LEU A 115 -3.80 5.99 7.79
C LEU A 115 -4.34 7.14 6.92
N HIS A 116 -4.33 8.36 7.45
CA HIS A 116 -4.87 9.54 6.78
C HIS A 116 -3.79 10.45 6.17
N ARG A 117 -2.52 10.01 6.13
CA ARG A 117 -1.39 10.81 5.60
C ARG A 117 -1.71 11.44 4.25
N GLY A 118 -2.48 10.74 3.40
CA GLY A 118 -3.02 11.31 2.17
C GLY A 118 -2.01 11.30 1.02
N ILE A 119 -2.53 11.15 -0.20
CA ILE A 119 -1.67 11.03 -1.38
C ILE A 119 -0.90 12.32 -1.69
N GLN A 120 -1.45 13.48 -1.34
CA GLN A 120 -0.79 14.78 -1.51
C GLN A 120 0.53 14.92 -0.74
N ASN A 121 0.72 14.09 0.29
CA ASN A 121 1.96 14.04 1.09
C ASN A 121 2.89 12.90 0.66
N SER A 122 2.57 12.22 -0.44
CA SER A 122 3.42 11.18 -0.99
C SER A 122 4.48 11.75 -1.91
N LYS A 123 5.71 11.25 -1.76
CA LYS A 123 6.78 11.54 -2.72
C LYS A 123 6.63 10.76 -4.04
N TYR A 124 5.81 9.69 -4.03
CA TYR A 124 5.61 8.80 -5.18
C TYR A 124 4.36 9.18 -5.99
N LEU A 125 3.78 10.36 -5.75
CA LEU A 125 2.57 10.81 -6.43
C LEU A 125 2.78 10.95 -7.94
N ALA A 126 3.95 11.42 -8.38
CA ALA A 126 4.25 11.61 -9.80
C ALA A 126 4.43 10.27 -10.54
N GLU A 127 4.78 9.22 -9.82
CA GLU A 127 5.10 7.89 -10.33
C GLU A 127 3.86 7.03 -10.58
N ILE A 128 2.69 7.40 -10.04
CA ILE A 128 1.44 6.62 -10.19
C ILE A 128 1.12 6.34 -11.66
N ASN A 129 1.31 7.33 -12.54
CA ASN A 129 1.05 7.19 -13.96
C ASN A 129 1.94 6.13 -14.63
N GLN A 130 3.11 5.84 -14.05
CA GLN A 130 4.07 4.84 -14.52
C GLN A 130 3.86 3.45 -13.90
N TYR A 131 2.96 3.30 -12.92
CA TYR A 131 2.73 2.02 -12.25
C TYR A 131 2.38 0.89 -13.22
N PRO A 132 1.49 1.06 -14.22
CA PRO A 132 1.24 0.02 -15.22
C PRO A 132 2.49 -0.45 -15.95
N GLN A 133 3.34 0.48 -16.38
CA GLN A 133 4.58 0.20 -17.10
C GLN A 133 5.56 -0.54 -16.20
N CYS A 134 5.74 -0.08 -14.96
CA CYS A 134 6.57 -0.75 -13.96
C CYS A 134 6.07 -2.17 -13.66
N LEU A 135 4.76 -2.39 -13.55
CA LEU A 135 4.18 -3.73 -13.35
C LEU A 135 4.36 -4.65 -14.57
N ALA A 136 4.51 -4.10 -15.78
CA ALA A 136 4.74 -4.90 -16.98
C ALA A 136 6.18 -5.40 -17.14
N VAL A 137 7.15 -4.75 -16.48
CA VAL A 137 8.56 -5.15 -16.55
C VAL A 137 8.78 -6.48 -15.85
N LYS A 138 9.49 -7.39 -16.51
CA LYS A 138 9.90 -8.68 -15.95
C LYS A 138 11.29 -8.57 -15.32
N HIS A 139 11.33 -8.69 -14.00
CA HIS A 139 12.58 -8.72 -13.24
C HIS A 139 12.86 -10.14 -12.77
N GLU A 140 13.59 -10.90 -13.59
CA GLU A 140 13.94 -12.28 -13.27
C GLU A 140 15.10 -12.38 -12.30
N ILE A 141 15.06 -13.37 -11.43
CA ILE A 141 16.18 -13.73 -10.56
C ILE A 141 16.69 -15.13 -10.92
N SER A 142 17.99 -15.33 -10.76
CA SER A 142 18.65 -16.61 -11.09
C SER A 142 18.51 -17.67 -9.99
N PHE A 143 18.21 -17.27 -8.75
CA PHE A 143 18.12 -18.17 -7.61
C PHE A 143 16.78 -18.04 -6.88
N LEU A 144 16.13 -19.18 -6.66
CA LEU A 144 14.87 -19.29 -5.93
C LEU A 144 15.11 -20.00 -4.58
N PRO A 145 14.77 -19.38 -3.44
CA PRO A 145 14.75 -20.08 -2.17
C PRO A 145 13.72 -21.22 -2.19
N SER A 146 14.03 -22.35 -1.54
CA SER A 146 13.24 -23.59 -1.58
C SER A 146 11.81 -23.48 -1.03
N ASN A 147 11.52 -22.44 -0.27
CA ASN A 147 10.21 -22.15 0.32
C ASN A 147 9.28 -21.33 -0.58
N TYR A 148 9.69 -21.05 -1.83
CA TYR A 148 8.83 -20.47 -2.85
C TYR A 148 8.26 -21.58 -3.75
N VAL A 149 6.98 -21.46 -4.07
CA VAL A 149 6.24 -22.37 -4.95
C VAL A 149 5.49 -21.60 -6.02
N ALA A 150 5.10 -22.27 -7.10
CA ALA A 150 4.36 -21.64 -8.18
C ALA A 150 3.11 -20.93 -7.63
N TYR A 151 2.82 -19.74 -8.14
CA TYR A 151 1.60 -19.01 -7.78
C TYR A 151 0.38 -19.89 -8.04
N PRO A 152 -0.55 -20.09 -7.07
CA PRO A 152 -1.57 -21.11 -7.22
C PRO A 152 -2.63 -20.67 -8.23
N ASN A 153 -3.27 -21.64 -8.88
CA ASN A 153 -4.38 -21.39 -9.80
C ASN A 153 -5.58 -20.76 -9.10
N VAL A 154 -6.48 -20.18 -9.88
CA VAL A 154 -7.82 -19.74 -9.42
C VAL A 154 -8.50 -20.88 -8.66
N GLY A 155 -9.06 -20.56 -7.48
CA GLY A 155 -9.77 -21.52 -6.64
C GLY A 155 -8.89 -22.42 -5.77
N VAL A 156 -7.56 -22.37 -5.92
CA VAL A 156 -6.62 -23.15 -5.10
C VAL A 156 -6.06 -22.27 -3.98
N ILE A 157 -6.22 -22.74 -2.73
CA ILE A 157 -5.62 -22.10 -1.57
C ILE A 157 -4.17 -22.61 -1.43
N PRO A 158 -3.15 -21.72 -1.41
CA PRO A 158 -1.78 -22.12 -1.19
C PRO A 158 -1.55 -22.62 0.24
N HIS A 159 -0.41 -23.30 0.46
CA HIS A 159 0.11 -23.45 1.81
C HIS A 159 0.46 -22.06 2.38
N ILE A 160 -0.08 -21.73 3.55
CA ILE A 160 0.17 -20.47 4.26
C ILE A 160 0.94 -20.80 5.53
N ASP A 161 2.17 -20.30 5.63
CA ASP A 161 3.03 -20.43 6.79
C ASP A 161 2.45 -19.59 7.94
N THR A 162 2.02 -20.25 9.02
CA THR A 162 1.36 -19.59 10.16
C THR A 162 2.33 -19.09 11.22
N GLN A 163 3.64 -19.31 11.06
CA GLN A 163 4.64 -19.02 12.09
C GLN A 163 5.49 -17.79 11.76
N SER A 164 5.83 -17.56 10.49
CA SER A 164 6.74 -16.46 10.10
C SER A 164 6.23 -15.06 10.40
N LEU A 165 4.94 -14.87 10.69
CA LEU A 165 4.37 -13.59 11.14
C LEU A 165 4.21 -13.48 12.66
N GLY A 166 4.86 -14.36 13.43
CA GLY A 166 4.82 -14.36 14.90
C GLY A 166 5.43 -13.13 15.56
N PHE A 167 6.23 -12.35 14.83
CA PHE A 167 6.80 -11.08 15.31
C PHE A 167 5.80 -9.91 15.33
N LEU A 168 4.64 -10.06 14.69
CA LEU A 168 3.62 -9.02 14.64
C LEU A 168 2.96 -8.86 16.01
N ASP A 169 2.77 -7.61 16.41
CA ASP A 169 2.11 -7.25 17.68
C ASP A 169 0.76 -7.95 17.84
N ASN A 170 0.39 -8.26 19.09
CA ASN A 170 -0.87 -8.95 19.41
C ASN A 170 -2.12 -8.17 18.98
N GLN A 171 -2.01 -6.84 18.86
CA GLN A 171 -3.07 -5.99 18.32
C GLN A 171 -3.29 -6.21 16.81
N ILE A 172 -2.27 -6.69 16.08
CA ILE A 172 -2.44 -7.17 14.69
C ILE A 172 -2.95 -8.60 14.75
N THR A 173 -4.27 -8.75 14.65
CA THR A 173 -4.98 -10.01 14.93
C THR A 173 -5.13 -10.89 13.71
N GLU A 174 -5.29 -10.31 12.53
CA GLU A 174 -5.23 -11.04 11.26
C GLU A 174 -4.21 -10.39 10.31
N ALA A 175 -3.39 -11.22 9.69
CA ALA A 175 -2.40 -10.82 8.71
C ALA A 175 -2.24 -11.89 7.63
N CYS A 176 -2.00 -11.46 6.40
CA CYS A 176 -1.51 -12.32 5.33
C CYS A 176 -0.51 -11.53 4.48
N VAL A 177 0.61 -12.16 4.13
CA VAL A 177 1.65 -11.61 3.26
C VAL A 177 1.93 -12.62 2.17
N CYS A 178 1.93 -12.18 0.91
CA CYS A 178 2.34 -12.97 -0.23
C CYS A 178 3.57 -12.32 -0.85
N LEU A 179 4.71 -13.01 -0.77
CA LEU A 179 5.97 -12.57 -1.36
C LEU A 179 6.08 -13.12 -2.77
N GLY A 180 6.59 -12.31 -3.69
CA GLY A 180 6.68 -12.66 -5.10
C GLY A 180 8.11 -12.60 -5.65
N LYS A 181 8.48 -13.62 -6.42
CA LYS A 181 9.74 -13.71 -7.17
C LYS A 181 9.48 -14.27 -8.56
N LEU A 182 10.07 -13.68 -9.60
CA LEU A 182 9.91 -14.12 -10.98
C LEU A 182 11.13 -14.96 -11.37
N VAL A 183 10.88 -16.22 -11.74
CA VAL A 183 11.95 -17.17 -12.11
C VAL A 183 11.50 -17.93 -13.35
N ASN A 184 12.34 -17.95 -14.39
CA ASN A 184 12.05 -18.61 -15.66
C ASN A 184 10.69 -18.17 -16.24
N GLY A 185 10.42 -16.87 -16.24
CA GLY A 185 9.15 -16.29 -16.68
C GLY A 185 7.91 -16.65 -15.85
N GLN A 186 8.05 -17.34 -14.72
CA GLN A 186 6.93 -17.76 -13.88
C GLN A 186 6.98 -17.13 -12.49
N MET A 187 5.81 -16.71 -12.02
CA MET A 187 5.68 -16.15 -10.69
C MET A 187 5.70 -17.25 -9.62
N GLN A 188 6.68 -17.13 -8.72
CA GLN A 188 6.89 -17.99 -7.57
C GLN A 188 6.56 -17.19 -6.32
N THR A 189 5.92 -17.84 -5.35
CA THR A 189 5.42 -17.17 -4.15
C THR A 189 5.64 -17.93 -2.88
N ARG A 190 5.71 -17.16 -1.79
CA ARG A 190 5.65 -17.65 -0.42
C ARG A 190 4.52 -16.92 0.31
N TRP A 191 3.65 -17.68 0.97
CA TRP A 191 2.50 -17.13 1.68
C TRP A 191 2.69 -17.28 3.19
N LEU A 192 2.55 -16.16 3.90
CA LEU A 192 2.71 -16.07 5.35
C LEU A 192 1.38 -15.59 5.95
N GLY A 193 1.07 -16.04 7.16
CA GLY A 193 -0.21 -15.76 7.78
C GLY A 193 -0.17 -15.68 9.30
N LYS A 194 -1.02 -14.81 9.86
CA LYS A 194 -1.46 -14.82 11.25
C LYS A 194 -2.97 -14.80 11.21
N ASN A 195 -3.64 -15.89 11.59
CA ASN A 195 -5.09 -16.03 11.44
C ASN A 195 -5.60 -15.68 10.02
N ALA A 196 -4.80 -15.97 8.98
CA ALA A 196 -4.98 -15.40 7.64
C ALA A 196 -6.32 -15.73 6.99
N ARG A 197 -6.93 -16.87 7.36
CA ARG A 197 -8.21 -17.36 6.83
C ARG A 197 -9.40 -17.08 7.74
N SER A 198 -9.20 -16.37 8.85
CA SER A 198 -10.29 -16.02 9.77
C SER A 198 -11.29 -15.10 9.11
N LYS A 199 -12.57 -15.47 9.19
CA LYS A 199 -13.71 -14.70 8.69
C LYS A 199 -13.94 -13.48 9.60
N ARG A 200 -13.69 -12.28 9.09
CA ARG A 200 -13.76 -11.00 9.82
C ARG A 200 -14.27 -9.87 8.93
N GLN A 201 -14.73 -8.79 9.55
CA GLN A 201 -14.97 -7.54 8.83
C GLN A 201 -13.64 -6.87 8.49
N PHE A 202 -13.46 -6.53 7.22
CA PHE A 202 -12.32 -5.76 6.72
C PHE A 202 -12.72 -4.34 6.25
N TRP A 203 -13.85 -3.83 6.77
CA TRP A 203 -14.33 -2.46 6.52
C TRP A 203 -14.26 -2.06 5.04
N SER A 204 -13.82 -0.82 4.78
CA SER A 204 -13.69 -0.25 3.44
C SER A 204 -12.62 -0.90 2.57
N VAL A 205 -11.74 -1.73 3.12
CA VAL A 205 -10.75 -2.48 2.31
C VAL A 205 -11.47 -3.40 1.33
N THR A 206 -12.60 -3.96 1.74
CA THR A 206 -13.39 -4.87 0.90
C THR A 206 -14.00 -4.20 -0.34
N LYS A 207 -13.98 -2.86 -0.44
CA LYS A 207 -14.50 -2.13 -1.60
C LYS A 207 -13.66 -2.31 -2.87
N ILE A 208 -12.44 -2.83 -2.75
CA ILE A 208 -11.66 -3.24 -3.93
C ILE A 208 -12.34 -4.39 -4.69
N ILE A 209 -13.12 -5.22 -4.00
CA ILE A 209 -13.74 -6.43 -4.56
C ILE A 209 -14.74 -6.06 -5.66
N PRO A 210 -15.77 -5.22 -5.41
CA PRO A 210 -16.71 -4.83 -6.46
C PRO A 210 -16.07 -3.99 -7.58
N LEU A 211 -15.00 -3.22 -7.29
CA LEU A 211 -14.23 -2.52 -8.34
C LEU A 211 -13.61 -3.50 -9.33
N VAL A 212 -12.82 -4.45 -8.83
CA VAL A 212 -12.15 -5.45 -9.67
C VAL A 212 -13.17 -6.36 -10.36
N ASN A 213 -14.22 -6.77 -9.65
CA ASN A 213 -15.28 -7.59 -10.23
C ASN A 213 -15.97 -6.89 -11.42
N THR A 214 -16.31 -5.60 -11.28
CA THR A 214 -16.97 -4.82 -12.34
C THR A 214 -16.11 -4.82 -13.61
N VAL A 215 -14.80 -4.57 -13.48
CA VAL A 215 -13.86 -4.61 -14.60
C VAL A 215 -13.78 -5.99 -15.24
N CYS A 216 -13.59 -7.03 -14.41
CA CYS A 216 -13.49 -8.40 -14.90
C CYS A 216 -14.76 -8.84 -15.65
N GLU A 217 -15.93 -8.49 -15.14
CA GLU A 217 -17.21 -8.86 -15.74
C GLU A 217 -17.51 -8.10 -17.03
N ALA A 218 -17.12 -6.82 -17.11
CA ALA A 218 -17.22 -6.03 -18.34
C ALA A 218 -16.29 -6.61 -19.43
N ASN A 219 -15.01 -6.80 -19.10
CA ASN A 219 -14.03 -7.34 -20.03
C ASN A 219 -14.32 -8.81 -20.43
N ARG A 220 -14.91 -9.61 -19.55
CA ARG A 220 -15.35 -10.99 -19.87
C ARG A 220 -16.37 -11.01 -21.00
N LYS A 221 -17.26 -10.01 -21.07
CA LYS A 221 -18.25 -9.88 -22.14
C LYS A 221 -17.67 -9.18 -23.37
N PHE A 222 -16.79 -8.20 -23.16
CA PHE A 222 -16.23 -7.34 -24.20
C PHE A 222 -14.73 -7.10 -23.93
N PRO A 223 -13.84 -8.01 -24.39
CA PRO A 223 -12.42 -7.98 -24.05
C PRO A 223 -11.67 -6.75 -24.55
N ASP A 224 -12.12 -6.14 -25.65
CA ASP A 224 -11.43 -5.01 -26.29
C ASP A 224 -11.84 -3.65 -25.71
N ILE A 225 -12.80 -3.60 -24.78
CA ILE A 225 -13.28 -2.35 -24.20
C ILE A 225 -12.42 -1.97 -23.00
N ASP A 226 -11.91 -0.74 -23.02
CA ASP A 226 -11.23 -0.14 -21.89
C ASP A 226 -12.24 0.43 -20.88
N ILE A 227 -12.09 0.08 -19.61
CA ILE A 227 -12.92 0.63 -18.54
C ILE A 227 -12.74 2.15 -18.35
N GLU A 228 -11.60 2.72 -18.75
CA GLU A 228 -11.36 4.17 -18.64
C GLU A 228 -12.40 4.98 -19.42
N THR A 229 -12.86 4.47 -20.57
CA THR A 229 -13.86 5.15 -21.41
C THR A 229 -15.29 4.91 -20.97
N CYS A 230 -15.51 4.06 -19.96
CA CYS A 230 -16.85 3.66 -19.55
C CYS A 230 -17.47 4.65 -18.56
N TYR A 231 -18.79 4.86 -18.68
CA TYR A 231 -19.57 5.69 -17.78
C TYR A 231 -20.73 4.94 -17.12
N ILE A 232 -21.25 5.46 -16.01
CA ILE A 232 -22.40 4.92 -15.28
C ILE A 232 -23.69 5.72 -15.60
N THR A 233 -24.78 5.00 -15.94
CA THR A 233 -26.17 5.43 -16.24
C THR A 233 -26.42 6.95 -16.32
N ASN A 234 -26.81 7.48 -17.48
CA ASN A 234 -27.39 8.83 -17.74
C ASN A 234 -26.70 10.06 -17.13
N SER A 235 -25.69 9.89 -16.28
CA SER A 235 -25.13 10.93 -15.42
C SER A 235 -23.72 11.34 -15.86
N ASN A 236 -23.25 10.85 -17.02
CA ASN A 236 -21.92 11.13 -17.59
C ASN A 236 -20.73 10.95 -16.61
N TYR A 237 -20.90 10.16 -15.54
CA TYR A 237 -19.82 9.88 -14.58
C TYR A 237 -18.93 8.78 -15.11
N LEU A 238 -17.64 9.09 -15.34
CA LEU A 238 -16.64 8.09 -15.68
C LEU A 238 -16.49 7.08 -14.54
N PHE A 239 -16.38 5.80 -14.89
CA PHE A 239 -16.16 4.72 -13.92
C PHE A 239 -14.91 4.99 -13.07
N ILE A 240 -13.83 5.47 -13.68
CA ILE A 240 -12.57 5.76 -13.00
C ILE A 240 -12.70 6.92 -11.99
N ASP A 241 -13.52 7.93 -12.26
CA ASP A 241 -13.75 9.01 -11.30
C ASP A 241 -14.51 8.54 -10.06
N LEU A 242 -15.46 7.63 -10.24
CA LEU A 242 -16.19 6.96 -9.16
C LEU A 242 -15.26 6.01 -8.39
N ALA A 243 -14.38 5.29 -9.08
CA ALA A 243 -13.37 4.45 -8.46
C ALA A 243 -12.39 5.26 -7.59
N LEU A 244 -11.99 6.45 -8.05
CA LEU A 244 -11.22 7.39 -7.25
C LEU A 244 -11.99 7.83 -6.00
N ASP A 245 -13.29 8.12 -6.07
CA ASP A 245 -14.08 8.44 -4.87
C ASP A 245 -14.11 7.27 -3.85
N VAL A 246 -14.18 6.03 -4.34
CA VAL A 246 -14.10 4.83 -3.48
C VAL A 246 -12.77 4.77 -2.72
N VAL A 247 -11.66 5.05 -3.42
CA VAL A 247 -10.30 4.86 -2.91
C VAL A 247 -9.81 6.06 -2.10
N THR A 248 -10.00 7.28 -2.60
CA THR A 248 -9.43 8.50 -2.01
C THR A 248 -10.35 9.18 -1.02
N TYR A 249 -11.62 8.78 -0.91
CA TYR A 249 -12.63 9.45 -0.07
C TYR A 249 -12.73 10.95 -0.38
N ARG A 250 -12.53 11.35 -1.63
CA ARG A 250 -12.60 12.78 -2.03
C ARG A 250 -14.04 13.28 -2.17
N HIS A 251 -15.02 12.38 -2.23
CA HIS A 251 -16.44 12.71 -2.37
C HIS A 251 -16.73 13.69 -3.53
N LYS A 252 -16.05 13.53 -4.68
CA LYS A 252 -16.19 14.46 -5.80
C LYS A 252 -17.51 14.27 -6.53
N ILE A 253 -17.96 13.03 -6.65
CA ILE A 253 -19.22 12.61 -7.27
C ILE A 253 -20.16 12.06 -6.20
N ALA A 254 -19.68 11.10 -5.39
CA ALA A 254 -20.49 10.43 -4.39
C ALA A 254 -19.63 9.85 -3.26
N SER A 255 -20.27 9.33 -2.22
CA SER A 255 -19.55 8.73 -1.09
C SER A 255 -18.87 7.41 -1.47
N SER A 256 -17.71 7.14 -0.84
CA SER A 256 -17.02 5.86 -1.00
C SER A 256 -17.93 4.65 -0.68
N ASN A 257 -18.82 4.78 0.31
CA ASN A 257 -19.78 3.75 0.69
C ASN A 257 -20.86 3.56 -0.39
N GLY A 258 -21.51 4.66 -0.81
CA GLY A 258 -22.59 4.63 -1.81
C GLY A 258 -22.12 4.15 -3.17
N VAL A 259 -20.94 4.59 -3.64
CA VAL A 259 -20.36 4.12 -4.91
C VAL A 259 -20.02 2.63 -4.83
N ALA A 260 -19.33 2.18 -3.77
CA ALA A 260 -18.98 0.77 -3.66
C ALA A 260 -20.22 -0.13 -3.53
N ALA A 261 -21.28 0.34 -2.85
CA ALA A 261 -22.56 -0.35 -2.80
C ALA A 261 -23.24 -0.39 -4.18
N MET A 262 -23.20 0.69 -4.96
CA MET A 262 -23.68 0.71 -6.35
C MET A 262 -22.93 -0.29 -7.23
N LEU A 263 -21.60 -0.39 -7.10
CA LEU A 263 -20.83 -1.36 -7.90
C LEU A 263 -21.20 -2.82 -7.59
N LYS A 264 -21.61 -3.12 -6.34
CA LYS A 264 -22.16 -4.44 -6.01
C LYS A 264 -23.46 -4.75 -6.75
N MET A 265 -24.22 -3.74 -7.18
CA MET A 265 -25.50 -3.93 -7.87
C MET A 265 -25.36 -4.53 -9.27
N PHE A 266 -24.16 -4.55 -9.87
CA PHE A 266 -23.92 -5.23 -11.15
C PHE A 266 -23.99 -6.76 -11.06
N GLN A 267 -24.05 -7.31 -9.86
CA GLN A 267 -24.22 -8.74 -9.59
C GLN A 267 -25.32 -8.94 -8.54
N THR A 268 -25.87 -10.15 -8.48
CA THR A 268 -26.62 -10.54 -7.27
C THR A 268 -25.62 -10.70 -6.10
N PRO A 269 -26.04 -10.48 -4.84
CA PRO A 269 -25.14 -10.65 -3.70
C PRO A 269 -24.44 -12.03 -3.68
N TYR A 270 -25.19 -13.10 -3.97
CA TYR A 270 -24.66 -14.46 -4.03
C TYR A 270 -23.68 -14.66 -5.20
N ASN A 271 -23.93 -14.07 -6.37
CA ASN A 271 -23.00 -14.20 -7.50
C ASN A 271 -21.68 -13.50 -7.23
N LEU A 272 -21.70 -12.31 -6.60
CA LEU A 272 -20.48 -11.61 -6.22
C LEU A 272 -19.69 -12.38 -5.14
N GLU A 273 -20.37 -12.90 -4.13
CA GLU A 273 -19.76 -13.77 -3.11
C GLU A 273 -19.15 -15.03 -3.74
N ASN A 274 -19.90 -15.71 -4.61
CA ASN A 274 -19.43 -16.91 -5.30
C ASN A 274 -18.27 -16.62 -6.25
N TRP A 275 -18.24 -15.46 -6.91
CA TRP A 275 -17.10 -15.03 -7.69
C TRP A 275 -15.84 -14.90 -6.82
N LEU A 276 -15.96 -14.27 -5.64
CA LEU A 276 -14.84 -14.16 -4.70
C LEU A 276 -14.37 -15.54 -4.22
N LYS A 277 -15.30 -16.41 -3.82
CA LYS A 277 -15.02 -17.81 -3.42
C LYS A 277 -14.31 -18.58 -4.53
N LYS A 278 -14.70 -18.38 -5.80
CA LYS A 278 -14.08 -19.03 -6.96
C LYS A 278 -12.65 -18.55 -7.23
N ILE A 279 -12.37 -17.25 -7.08
CA ILE A 279 -11.01 -16.73 -7.35
C ILE A 279 -10.02 -17.03 -6.22
N THR A 280 -10.48 -17.05 -4.97
CA THR A 280 -9.59 -17.30 -3.81
C THR A 280 -9.56 -18.75 -3.38
N GLY A 281 -10.60 -19.53 -3.69
CA GLY A 281 -10.80 -20.90 -3.18
C GLY A 281 -11.41 -20.96 -1.77
N ASN A 282 -11.48 -19.83 -1.06
CA ASN A 282 -11.96 -19.81 0.32
C ASN A 282 -13.50 -19.85 0.37
N GLN A 283 -14.06 -21.01 0.66
CA GLN A 283 -15.51 -21.19 0.78
C GLN A 283 -16.11 -20.60 2.07
N ASN A 284 -15.26 -20.25 3.06
CA ASN A 284 -15.69 -19.75 4.35
C ASN A 284 -15.63 -18.20 4.42
N LEU A 285 -16.47 -17.55 3.62
CA LEU A 285 -16.65 -16.09 3.62
C LEU A 285 -18.12 -15.72 3.39
N GLU A 286 -18.49 -14.49 3.76
CA GLU A 286 -19.82 -13.90 3.54
C GLU A 286 -19.68 -12.49 2.97
N PHE A 287 -20.08 -12.26 1.71
CA PHE A 287 -19.85 -10.97 1.03
C PHE A 287 -21.07 -10.50 0.22
N ARG A 288 -22.16 -10.22 0.93
CA ARG A 288 -23.49 -9.93 0.39
C ARG A 288 -24.04 -8.56 0.77
N SER A 289 -23.34 -7.79 1.61
CA SER A 289 -23.86 -6.53 2.16
C SER A 289 -23.37 -5.25 1.52
N GLY A 290 -24.14 -4.18 1.70
CA GLY A 290 -23.72 -2.80 1.45
C GLY A 290 -22.72 -2.27 2.49
N TYR A 291 -22.49 -0.97 2.50
CA TYR A 291 -21.46 -0.31 3.33
C TYR A 291 -22.04 0.66 4.36
N GLY A 292 -23.21 0.35 4.94
CA GLY A 292 -23.88 1.23 5.91
C GLY A 292 -24.55 2.45 5.29
N GLU A 293 -24.65 2.51 3.97
CA GLU A 293 -25.31 3.56 3.19
C GLU A 293 -26.01 2.91 1.97
N SER A 294 -27.07 3.56 1.48
CA SER A 294 -27.72 3.18 0.23
C SER A 294 -26.76 3.25 -0.97
N PRO A 295 -26.92 2.38 -1.99
CA PRO A 295 -26.22 2.52 -3.26
C PRO A 295 -26.42 3.92 -3.86
N PHE A 296 -25.35 4.51 -4.41
CA PHE A 296 -25.43 5.79 -5.12
C PHE A 296 -26.46 5.76 -6.25
N LEU A 297 -26.49 4.65 -7.01
CA LEU A 297 -27.56 4.32 -7.94
C LEU A 297 -27.99 2.87 -7.68
N THR A 298 -29.29 2.62 -7.65
CA THR A 298 -29.86 1.28 -7.44
C THR A 298 -30.00 0.48 -8.74
N GLN A 299 -30.05 1.17 -9.88
CA GLN A 299 -30.16 0.58 -11.22
C GLN A 299 -29.02 1.07 -12.14
N PRO A 300 -27.73 0.86 -11.78
CA PRO A 300 -26.63 1.28 -12.62
C PRO A 300 -26.55 0.47 -13.92
N LYS A 301 -26.02 1.11 -14.95
CA LYS A 301 -25.62 0.58 -16.25
C LYS A 301 -24.20 1.05 -16.50
N LEU A 302 -23.30 0.15 -16.81
CA LEU A 302 -21.97 0.49 -17.30
C LEU A 302 -22.05 0.55 -18.82
N ILE A 303 -21.67 1.68 -19.40
CA ILE A 303 -21.82 1.93 -20.83
C ILE A 303 -20.47 2.38 -21.40
N ASP A 304 -20.04 1.77 -22.51
CA ASP A 304 -18.88 2.26 -23.24
C ASP A 304 -19.23 3.56 -23.98
N ARG A 305 -18.47 4.62 -23.72
CA ARG A 305 -18.69 5.92 -24.36
C ARG A 305 -18.48 5.88 -25.87
N ASN A 306 -17.55 5.06 -26.36
CA ASN A 306 -17.16 5.08 -27.76
C ASN A 306 -18.22 4.43 -28.65
N THR A 307 -18.83 3.34 -28.17
CA THR A 307 -19.83 2.58 -28.93
C THR A 307 -21.27 2.80 -28.46
N GLY A 308 -21.49 3.43 -27.30
CA GLY A 308 -22.80 3.54 -26.65
C GLY A 308 -23.33 2.20 -26.11
N ARG A 309 -22.51 1.14 -26.12
CA ARG A 309 -22.92 -0.21 -25.75
C ARG A 309 -23.04 -0.34 -24.23
N VAL A 310 -24.16 -0.88 -23.78
CA VAL A 310 -24.36 -1.29 -22.39
C VAL A 310 -23.57 -2.57 -22.11
N LEU A 311 -22.60 -2.51 -21.21
CA LEU A 311 -21.70 -3.60 -20.86
C LEU A 311 -22.26 -4.44 -19.71
N LEU A 312 -22.72 -3.75 -18.67
CA LEU A 312 -23.31 -4.34 -17.47
C LEU A 312 -24.58 -3.58 -17.11
N THR A 313 -25.55 -4.29 -16.55
CA THR A 313 -26.79 -3.75 -16.00
C THR A 313 -26.92 -4.23 -14.56
N ALA A 314 -27.65 -3.48 -13.75
CA ALA A 314 -28.00 -3.91 -12.41
C ALA A 314 -28.67 -5.29 -12.42
N ALA A 315 -28.36 -6.13 -11.44
CA ALA A 315 -28.99 -7.42 -11.24
C ALA A 315 -30.37 -7.32 -10.57
N GLY A 316 -30.77 -6.11 -10.14
CA GLY A 316 -32.10 -5.85 -9.56
C GLY A 316 -32.36 -6.48 -8.19
N THR A 317 -31.32 -6.96 -7.50
CA THR A 317 -31.43 -7.61 -6.18
C THR A 317 -30.90 -6.69 -5.08
N SER A 318 -31.62 -6.60 -3.97
CA SER A 318 -31.21 -5.83 -2.79
C SER A 318 -29.97 -6.44 -2.12
N LEU A 319 -29.10 -5.58 -1.58
CA LEU A 319 -27.97 -6.01 -0.75
C LEU A 319 -28.48 -6.44 0.63
N GLU A 320 -27.81 -7.44 1.22
CA GLU A 320 -28.12 -7.90 2.59
C GLU A 320 -27.53 -6.94 3.64
N VAL A 321 -27.84 -7.16 4.92
CA VAL A 321 -27.28 -6.41 6.06
C VAL A 321 -26.29 -7.28 6.82
N ASP A 322 -25.17 -6.68 7.24
CA ASP A 322 -24.11 -7.31 8.04
C ASP A 322 -23.59 -8.66 7.49
N LYS A 323 -23.19 -8.67 6.23
CA LYS A 323 -22.59 -9.80 5.50
C LYS A 323 -21.42 -9.33 4.64
N ASN A 324 -20.40 -8.73 5.28
CA ASN A 324 -19.15 -8.31 4.64
C ASN A 324 -17.94 -8.87 5.39
N TYR A 325 -17.95 -10.18 5.57
CA TYR A 325 -16.90 -10.93 6.22
C TYR A 325 -16.02 -11.66 5.21
N VAL A 326 -14.76 -11.25 5.12
CA VAL A 326 -13.72 -11.88 4.31
C VAL A 326 -12.52 -12.22 5.19
N SER A 327 -11.47 -12.79 4.62
CA SER A 327 -10.22 -13.03 5.33
C SER A 327 -9.06 -12.17 4.81
N ALA A 328 -7.99 -12.05 5.59
CA ALA A 328 -6.77 -11.37 5.16
C ALA A 328 -6.18 -12.05 3.91
N TYR A 329 -6.30 -13.38 3.83
CA TYR A 329 -5.93 -14.16 2.65
C TYR A 329 -6.71 -13.74 1.40
N ASP A 330 -8.04 -13.59 1.50
CA ASP A 330 -8.88 -13.26 0.32
C ASP A 330 -8.47 -11.91 -0.31
N LEU A 331 -8.21 -10.91 0.53
CA LEU A 331 -7.79 -9.58 0.08
C LEU A 331 -6.35 -9.57 -0.44
N THR A 332 -5.44 -10.29 0.23
CA THR A 332 -4.04 -10.44 -0.23
C THR A 332 -4.00 -11.14 -1.58
N ARG A 333 -4.81 -12.20 -1.74
CA ARG A 333 -4.97 -12.95 -2.98
C ARG A 333 -5.51 -12.10 -4.12
N LEU A 334 -6.58 -11.33 -3.87
CA LEU A 334 -7.14 -10.42 -4.88
C LEU A 334 -6.11 -9.37 -5.31
N MET A 335 -5.41 -8.77 -4.34
CA MET A 335 -4.39 -7.75 -4.60
C MET A 335 -3.19 -8.31 -5.38
N SER A 336 -2.69 -9.50 -5.03
CA SER A 336 -1.60 -10.14 -5.77
C SER A 336 -2.01 -10.58 -7.17
N MET A 337 -3.26 -11.04 -7.37
CA MET A 337 -3.78 -11.36 -8.70
C MET A 337 -3.88 -10.12 -9.61
N LEU A 338 -4.22 -8.96 -9.04
CA LEU A 338 -4.26 -7.69 -9.76
C LEU A 338 -2.84 -7.22 -10.12
N ALA A 339 -1.96 -7.11 -9.13
CA ALA A 339 -0.64 -6.54 -9.32
C ALA A 339 0.27 -7.40 -10.21
N TRP A 340 0.21 -8.73 -10.08
CA TRP A 340 1.02 -9.64 -10.88
C TRP A 340 0.33 -10.15 -12.14
N HIS A 341 -0.81 -9.59 -12.54
CA HIS A 341 -1.67 -10.13 -13.60
C HIS A 341 -0.89 -10.55 -14.87
N LEU A 342 0.05 -9.72 -15.34
CA LEU A 342 0.88 -10.00 -16.52
C LEU A 342 1.91 -11.13 -16.33
N HIS A 343 2.30 -11.41 -15.10
CA HIS A 343 3.31 -12.41 -14.71
C HIS A 343 2.70 -13.76 -14.32
N LEU A 344 1.38 -13.81 -14.17
CA LEU A 344 0.66 -15.03 -13.84
C LEU A 344 0.36 -15.85 -15.08
N HIS A 345 0.37 -17.18 -14.92
CA HIS A 345 -0.25 -18.10 -15.89
C HIS A 345 -1.74 -17.82 -16.05
N GLN A 346 -2.30 -18.11 -17.22
CA GLN A 346 -3.68 -17.76 -17.56
C GLN A 346 -4.71 -18.30 -16.56
N ASN A 347 -4.50 -19.52 -16.05
CA ASN A 347 -5.36 -20.17 -15.04
C ASN A 347 -5.20 -19.61 -13.61
N ALA A 348 -4.24 -18.72 -13.38
CA ALA A 348 -4.00 -18.03 -12.11
C ALA A 348 -4.39 -16.54 -12.15
N ARG A 349 -4.69 -15.99 -13.33
CA ARG A 349 -5.12 -14.60 -13.53
C ARG A 349 -6.54 -14.35 -13.04
N LEU A 350 -6.87 -13.06 -12.85
CA LEU A 350 -8.25 -12.61 -12.65
C LEU A 350 -9.11 -13.05 -13.85
N PRO A 351 -10.13 -13.90 -13.66
CA PRO A 351 -10.94 -14.38 -14.78
C PRO A 351 -11.65 -13.24 -15.49
N GLY A 352 -11.48 -13.16 -16.80
CA GLY A 352 -12.09 -12.12 -17.65
C GLY A 352 -11.38 -10.77 -17.64
N GLY A 353 -10.49 -10.50 -16.67
CA GLY A 353 -9.77 -9.23 -16.59
C GLY A 353 -8.78 -9.06 -17.75
N GLN A 354 -8.77 -7.87 -18.35
CA GLN A 354 -7.84 -7.47 -19.40
C GLN A 354 -6.90 -6.39 -18.88
N TRP A 355 -5.62 -6.47 -19.25
CA TRP A 355 -4.61 -5.61 -18.65
C TRP A 355 -4.86 -4.13 -18.91
N HIS A 356 -5.31 -3.74 -20.11
CA HIS A 356 -5.64 -2.33 -20.40
C HIS A 356 -6.58 -1.75 -19.34
N SER A 357 -7.66 -2.46 -19.00
CA SER A 357 -8.64 -2.02 -18.01
C SER A 357 -8.16 -2.18 -16.56
N LEU A 358 -7.46 -3.28 -16.25
CA LEU A 358 -6.92 -3.50 -14.91
C LEU A 358 -5.85 -2.47 -14.54
N SER A 359 -5.08 -2.01 -15.53
CA SER A 359 -4.05 -0.99 -15.34
C SER A 359 -4.62 0.36 -14.88
N ASN A 360 -5.82 0.70 -15.34
CA ASN A 360 -6.56 1.88 -14.87
C ASN A 360 -6.95 1.74 -13.39
N LEU A 361 -7.33 0.55 -12.93
CA LEU A 361 -7.55 0.30 -11.49
C LEU A 361 -6.25 0.37 -10.67
N VAL A 362 -5.12 -0.08 -11.23
CA VAL A 362 -3.80 0.06 -10.56
C VAL A 362 -3.49 1.52 -10.29
N GLN A 363 -3.67 2.40 -11.27
CA GLN A 363 -3.46 3.84 -11.09
C GLN A 363 -4.39 4.41 -10.02
N VAL A 364 -5.70 4.07 -10.07
CA VAL A 364 -6.68 4.48 -9.05
C VAL A 364 -6.25 4.05 -7.64
N LEU A 365 -5.84 2.80 -7.45
CA LEU A 365 -5.40 2.28 -6.15
C LEU A 365 -4.08 2.91 -5.68
N GLY A 366 -3.29 3.48 -6.58
CA GLY A 366 -2.10 4.27 -6.24
C GLY A 366 -2.42 5.56 -5.46
N HIS A 367 -3.64 6.08 -5.61
CA HIS A 367 -4.12 7.30 -4.95
C HIS A 367 -4.72 7.09 -3.56
N ASP A 368 -4.75 5.86 -3.01
CA ASP A 368 -5.27 5.64 -1.66
C ASP A 368 -4.48 6.44 -0.61
N ARG A 369 -5.21 6.85 0.43
CA ARG A 369 -4.72 7.79 1.44
C ARG A 369 -3.75 7.14 2.43
N ALA A 370 -3.82 5.83 2.65
CA ALA A 370 -2.96 5.16 3.63
C ALA A 370 -1.58 4.93 3.05
N ARG A 371 -0.57 5.49 3.72
CA ARG A 371 0.83 5.47 3.23
C ARG A 371 1.75 4.62 4.10
N TYR A 372 1.26 3.51 4.68
CA TYR A 372 2.05 2.67 5.58
C TYR A 372 3.33 2.11 4.93
N ILE A 373 3.27 1.69 3.65
CA ILE A 373 4.44 1.21 2.91
C ILE A 373 5.47 2.33 2.71
N GLU A 374 5.01 3.56 2.49
CA GLU A 374 5.88 4.73 2.39
C GLU A 374 6.51 5.10 3.72
N VAL A 375 5.73 5.07 4.80
CA VAL A 375 6.23 5.25 6.16
C VAL A 375 7.30 4.20 6.47
N ALA A 376 7.11 2.96 6.03
CA ALA A 376 8.11 1.91 6.16
C ALA A 376 9.39 2.22 5.37
N ILE A 377 9.28 2.59 4.09
CA ILE A 377 10.43 2.95 3.25
C ILE A 377 11.22 4.13 3.85
N GLU A 378 10.49 5.14 4.33
CA GLU A 378 11.05 6.32 5.00
C GLU A 378 11.76 5.94 6.30
N THR A 379 11.08 5.18 7.17
CA THR A 379 11.59 4.79 8.49
C THR A 379 12.85 3.95 8.40
N LEU A 380 12.94 3.09 7.37
CA LEU A 380 14.07 2.21 7.10
C LEU A 380 15.20 2.87 6.32
N GLY A 381 15.08 4.16 5.95
CA GLY A 381 16.10 4.87 5.19
C GLY A 381 16.35 4.29 3.79
N LEU A 382 15.28 3.81 3.15
CA LEU A 382 15.33 3.17 1.84
C LEU A 382 14.99 4.13 0.69
N GLU A 383 14.67 5.40 0.98
CA GLU A 383 14.12 6.30 -0.03
C GLU A 383 15.04 6.53 -1.22
N LYS A 384 16.35 6.57 -0.98
CA LYS A 384 17.38 6.77 -2.01
C LYS A 384 17.87 5.45 -2.63
N ALA A 385 17.43 4.33 -2.09
CA ALA A 385 17.75 2.99 -2.55
C ALA A 385 16.65 2.38 -3.43
N VAL A 386 15.41 2.84 -3.27
CA VAL A 386 14.24 2.36 -4.00
C VAL A 386 14.15 3.06 -5.37
N THR A 387 14.07 2.25 -6.44
CA THR A 387 13.77 2.74 -7.79
C THR A 387 12.59 1.98 -8.40
N SER A 388 11.91 2.61 -9.37
CA SER A 388 10.71 2.08 -10.05
C SER A 388 9.62 1.54 -9.09
N PRO A 389 9.21 2.31 -8.06
CA PRO A 389 8.24 1.83 -7.10
C PRO A 389 6.85 1.68 -7.71
N VAL A 390 6.12 0.67 -7.26
CA VAL A 390 4.66 0.59 -7.40
C VAL A 390 4.09 0.39 -6.01
N ILE A 391 3.22 1.30 -5.55
CA ILE A 391 2.56 1.21 -4.25
C ILE A 391 1.08 1.45 -4.48
N ILE A 392 0.28 0.39 -4.32
CA ILE A 392 -1.18 0.46 -4.41
C ILE A 392 -1.78 -0.07 -3.13
N SER A 393 -2.87 0.54 -2.65
CA SER A 393 -3.48 0.12 -1.39
C SER A 393 -4.97 0.44 -1.29
N LYS A 394 -5.59 -0.10 -0.25
CA LYS A 394 -6.88 0.36 0.24
C LYS A 394 -6.92 0.27 1.75
N LEU A 395 -7.35 1.36 2.39
CA LEU A 395 -7.59 1.39 3.83
C LEU A 395 -9.05 1.13 4.20
N GLY A 396 -9.27 0.72 5.44
CA GLY A 396 -10.56 0.74 6.10
C GLY A 396 -10.40 0.84 7.61
N ASN A 397 -11.33 1.54 8.26
CA ASN A 397 -11.36 1.65 9.71
C ASN A 397 -12.80 1.80 10.19
N GLY A 398 -13.02 1.50 11.46
CA GLY A 398 -14.31 1.68 12.10
C GLY A 398 -14.34 1.12 13.52
N TYR A 399 -15.41 1.44 14.22
CA TYR A 399 -15.71 0.88 15.53
C TYR A 399 -16.70 -0.28 15.40
N SER A 400 -16.33 -1.45 15.90
CA SER A 400 -17.25 -2.58 15.98
C SER A 400 -18.07 -2.51 17.26
N GLN A 401 -19.37 -2.22 17.14
CA GLN A 401 -20.30 -2.24 18.27
C GLN A 401 -20.37 -3.61 18.95
N THR A 402 -20.46 -4.69 18.16
CA THR A 402 -20.57 -6.07 18.66
C THR A 402 -19.33 -6.53 19.44
N ARG A 403 -18.16 -5.96 19.15
CA ARG A 403 -16.87 -6.34 19.76
C ARG A 403 -16.32 -5.28 20.70
N ASN A 404 -16.99 -4.13 20.80
CA ASN A 404 -16.57 -2.96 21.57
C ASN A 404 -15.09 -2.58 21.34
N GLN A 405 -14.69 -2.46 20.07
CA GLN A 405 -13.29 -2.20 19.70
C GLN A 405 -13.16 -1.35 18.44
N ASN A 406 -12.09 -0.57 18.37
CA ASN A 406 -11.66 0.15 17.17
C ASN A 406 -10.81 -0.78 16.30
N GLU A 407 -10.97 -0.66 14.98
CA GLU A 407 -10.30 -1.51 14.01
C GLU A 407 -9.68 -0.68 12.89
N ILE A 408 -8.43 -0.99 12.54
CA ILE A 408 -7.76 -0.52 11.32
C ILE A 408 -7.50 -1.73 10.46
N THR A 409 -7.80 -1.61 9.17
CA THR A 409 -7.60 -2.63 8.16
C THR A 409 -6.88 -2.01 6.97
N TYR A 410 -5.94 -2.75 6.42
CA TYR A 410 -5.08 -2.29 5.34
C TYR A 410 -4.83 -3.44 4.38
N VAL A 411 -5.06 -3.22 3.08
CA VAL A 411 -4.49 -4.04 2.01
C VAL A 411 -3.52 -3.19 1.21
N GLY A 412 -2.39 -3.76 0.85
CA GLY A 412 -1.38 -3.10 0.06
C GLY A 412 -0.66 -4.06 -0.87
N TYR A 413 -0.06 -3.49 -1.90
CA TYR A 413 0.96 -4.12 -2.71
C TYR A 413 2.11 -3.16 -2.88
N VAL A 414 3.32 -3.70 -2.84
CA VAL A 414 4.52 -2.96 -3.18
C VAL A 414 5.42 -3.78 -4.08
N GLN A 415 6.00 -3.12 -5.08
CA GLN A 415 7.23 -3.58 -5.71
C GLN A 415 8.22 -2.43 -5.88
N PHE A 416 9.50 -2.77 -5.95
CA PHE A 416 10.57 -1.86 -6.36
C PHE A 416 11.84 -2.63 -6.70
N LEU A 417 12.77 -1.93 -7.35
CA LEU A 417 14.16 -2.31 -7.43
C LEU A 417 14.93 -1.71 -6.26
N ASP A 418 15.58 -2.59 -5.50
CA ASP A 418 16.44 -2.27 -4.37
C ASP A 418 17.87 -2.15 -4.84
N THR A 419 18.36 -0.91 -4.94
CA THR A 419 19.69 -0.59 -5.49
C THR A 419 20.80 -0.58 -4.44
N ARG A 420 20.52 -1.06 -3.22
CA ARG A 420 21.56 -1.34 -2.24
C ARG A 420 22.33 -2.53 -2.79
N SER A 421 23.57 -2.35 -3.20
CA SER A 421 24.43 -3.48 -3.60
C SER A 421 24.83 -4.23 -2.34
N PRO A 422 24.28 -5.42 -2.03
CA PRO A 422 24.91 -6.25 -1.01
C PRO A 422 26.30 -6.66 -1.52
N THR A 423 27.28 -6.70 -0.62
CA THR A 423 28.67 -7.15 -0.90
C THR A 423 28.75 -8.52 -1.60
N HIS A 424 27.67 -9.31 -1.54
CA HIS A 424 27.59 -10.67 -2.06
C HIS A 424 26.71 -10.85 -3.30
N ASN A 425 26.03 -9.81 -3.80
CA ASN A 425 25.20 -9.92 -5.00
C ASN A 425 25.19 -8.58 -5.77
N PRO A 426 26.11 -8.38 -6.74
CA PRO A 426 26.20 -7.14 -7.48
C PRO A 426 25.00 -7.01 -8.43
N GLY A 427 24.02 -6.19 -8.05
CA GLY A 427 22.87 -5.86 -8.89
C GLY A 427 21.64 -5.45 -8.08
N ASP A 428 20.79 -4.65 -8.72
CA ASP A 428 19.51 -4.22 -8.15
C ASP A 428 18.60 -5.44 -7.89
N GLN A 429 18.04 -5.53 -6.69
CA GLN A 429 17.19 -6.65 -6.29
C GLN A 429 15.72 -6.29 -6.45
N TRP A 430 14.97 -7.05 -7.24
CA TRP A 430 13.52 -6.87 -7.32
C TRP A 430 12.85 -7.39 -6.04
N ARG A 431 12.12 -6.50 -5.37
CA ARG A 431 11.33 -6.80 -4.17
C ARG A 431 9.87 -6.64 -4.53
N SER A 432 9.04 -7.64 -4.23
CA SER A 432 7.61 -7.58 -4.50
C SER A 432 6.79 -8.35 -3.45
N LEU A 433 5.72 -7.74 -2.94
CA LEU A 433 4.77 -8.40 -2.03
C LEU A 433 3.37 -7.78 -2.07
N ALA A 434 2.37 -8.61 -1.80
CA ALA A 434 1.04 -8.18 -1.38
C ALA A 434 0.86 -8.44 0.13
N ILE A 435 0.09 -7.59 0.81
CA ILE A 435 -0.11 -7.64 2.26
C ILE A 435 -1.54 -7.24 2.62
N THR A 436 -2.14 -7.95 3.57
CA THR A 436 -3.35 -7.49 4.27
C THR A 436 -3.17 -7.63 5.78
N LEU A 437 -3.50 -6.57 6.52
CA LEU A 437 -3.45 -6.54 7.99
C LEU A 437 -4.78 -6.05 8.57
N ARG A 438 -5.15 -6.59 9.73
CA ARG A 438 -6.20 -6.09 10.62
C ARG A 438 -5.64 -5.90 12.02
N GLY A 439 -5.68 -4.65 12.47
CA GLY A 439 -5.34 -4.23 13.82
C GLY A 439 -6.61 -3.95 14.63
N VAL A 440 -6.58 -4.26 15.92
CA VAL A 440 -7.68 -3.97 16.86
C VAL A 440 -7.16 -3.32 18.14
N THR A 441 -7.97 -2.45 18.73
CA THR A 441 -7.68 -1.85 20.03
C THR A 441 -8.95 -1.49 20.78
N ASN A 442 -8.84 -1.35 22.10
CA ASN A 442 -9.90 -0.78 22.92
C ASN A 442 -10.25 0.66 22.48
N PRO A 443 -11.48 1.13 22.72
CA PRO A 443 -11.87 2.50 22.41
C PRO A 443 -10.88 3.55 22.96
N GLY A 444 -10.58 4.59 22.17
CA GLY A 444 -9.74 5.72 22.59
C GLY A 444 -8.25 5.63 22.26
N SER A 445 -7.75 4.51 21.70
CA SER A 445 -6.32 4.33 21.37
C SER A 445 -6.04 4.30 19.86
N TRP A 446 -6.66 5.19 19.07
CA TRP A 446 -6.50 5.22 17.61
C TRP A 446 -5.06 5.51 17.18
N VAL A 447 -4.39 6.45 17.85
CA VAL A 447 -3.00 6.83 17.54
C VAL A 447 -2.05 5.65 17.77
N GLU A 448 -2.22 4.93 18.88
CA GLU A 448 -1.45 3.73 19.19
C GLU A 448 -1.67 2.64 18.15
N LEU A 449 -2.92 2.39 17.74
CA LEU A 449 -3.22 1.36 16.74
C LEU A 449 -2.66 1.73 15.35
N ASP A 450 -2.75 2.99 14.95
CA ASP A 450 -2.18 3.50 13.70
C ASP A 450 -0.65 3.36 13.69
N ALA A 451 0.02 3.70 14.80
CA ALA A 451 1.45 3.50 14.96
C ALA A 451 1.86 2.02 14.99
N ARG A 452 1.07 1.13 15.62
CA ARG A 452 1.30 -0.32 15.59
C ARG A 452 1.15 -0.89 14.18
N MET A 453 0.17 -0.41 13.41
CA MET A 453 0.00 -0.77 12.01
C MET A 453 1.21 -0.34 11.17
N ALA A 454 1.66 0.90 11.33
CA ALA A 454 2.85 1.43 10.65
C ALA A 454 4.13 0.66 11.02
N ALA A 455 4.34 0.35 12.30
CA ALA A 455 5.48 -0.43 12.77
C ALA A 455 5.46 -1.86 12.21
N SER A 456 4.27 -2.48 12.15
CA SER A 456 4.09 -3.83 11.61
C SER A 456 4.42 -3.90 10.11
N VAL A 457 3.93 -2.94 9.32
CA VAL A 457 4.30 -2.84 7.91
C VAL A 457 5.80 -2.57 7.77
N THR A 458 6.37 -1.71 8.61
CA THR A 458 7.81 -1.41 8.63
C THR A 458 8.66 -2.66 8.86
N GLU A 459 8.31 -3.48 9.85
CA GLU A 459 9.04 -4.71 10.15
C GLU A 459 8.91 -5.75 9.03
N ILE A 460 7.73 -5.85 8.38
CA ILE A 460 7.56 -6.70 7.20
C ILE A 460 8.47 -6.25 6.06
N ILE A 461 8.48 -4.95 5.72
CA ILE A 461 9.37 -4.42 4.67
C ILE A 461 10.83 -4.65 5.05
N ARG A 462 11.23 -4.39 6.30
CA ARG A 462 12.59 -4.63 6.78
C ARG A 462 13.04 -6.06 6.54
N ARG A 463 12.21 -7.04 6.91
CA ARG A 463 12.53 -8.46 6.72
C ARG A 463 12.56 -8.87 5.25
N VAL A 464 11.75 -8.25 4.39
CA VAL A 464 11.82 -8.49 2.93
C VAL A 464 13.13 -7.97 2.36
N VAL A 465 13.53 -6.76 2.72
CA VAL A 465 14.74 -6.14 2.16
C VAL A 465 16.03 -6.67 2.79
N THR A 466 15.96 -7.23 3.99
CA THR A 466 17.11 -7.90 4.66
C THR A 466 17.10 -9.42 4.51
N GLU A 467 16.12 -9.98 3.78
CA GLU A 467 15.98 -11.42 3.53
C GLU A 467 15.82 -12.28 4.81
N ASN A 468 15.34 -11.66 5.89
CA ASN A 468 15.15 -12.26 7.22
C ASN A 468 13.69 -12.66 7.51
N ILE A 469 12.88 -12.83 6.46
CA ILE A 469 11.58 -13.47 6.62
C ILE A 469 11.85 -14.98 6.70
N VAL A 470 12.02 -15.47 7.93
CA VAL A 470 12.12 -16.90 8.26
C VAL A 470 10.77 -17.36 8.76
#